data_AF-A0A7X8IGF8-F1
#
_entry.id   AF-A0A7X8IGF8-F1
#
_cell.length_a   1.000
_cell.length_b   1.000
_cell.length_c   1.000
_cell.angle_alpha   90.00
_cell.angle_beta   90.00
_cell.angle_gamma   90.00
#
_symmetry.space_group_name_H-M   'P 1'
#
loop_
_entity.id
_entity.type
_entity.pdbx_description
1 polymer ?
#
loop_
_entity_poly.entity_id
_entity_poly.type
_entity_poly.pdbx_seq_one_letter_code
_entity_poly.pdbx_strand_id
1 'polypeptide(L)'
;GSTVLIDYGKTDGIAKDMVFNVIKKDKVVIEDKTLGTIFDEQDLFGTVTVTVPSEEISEGVVKQKGFYDRINIGDELLPVPEANGAKTKEDVVPVDKQRPALITLIKSIK
;
A
#
# COMPACT_ATOMS: atom_id res chain seq x y z
N GLY A 1 -17.71 3.76 12.03
CA GLY A 1 -16.29 4.18 12.04
C GLY A 1 -16.25 5.67 12.21
N SER A 2 -15.19 6.21 12.77
CA SER A 2 -15.00 7.66 12.84
C SER A 2 -14.56 8.17 11.46
N THR A 3 -15.17 9.26 10.99
CA THR A 3 -14.76 9.98 9.79
C THR A 3 -13.56 10.86 10.11
N VAL A 4 -12.56 10.88 9.22
CA VAL A 4 -11.36 11.71 9.33
C VAL A 4 -11.11 12.49 8.05
N LEU A 5 -10.39 13.60 8.20
CA LEU A 5 -9.83 14.36 7.08
C LEU A 5 -8.39 13.90 6.84
N ILE A 6 -8.06 13.74 5.58
CA ILE A 6 -6.76 13.30 5.09
C ILE A 6 -6.20 14.46 4.30
N ASP A 7 -5.00 14.92 4.66
CA ASP A 7 -4.25 15.97 3.96
C ASP A 7 -3.57 15.42 2.69
N TYR A 8 -4.37 14.72 1.89
CA TYR A 8 -4.05 14.27 0.55
C TYR A 8 -5.31 14.38 -0.32
N GLY A 9 -5.14 14.95 -1.49
CA GLY A 9 -6.20 15.15 -2.47
C GLY A 9 -5.96 14.37 -3.77
N LYS A 10 -6.84 14.58 -4.74
CA LYS A 10 -6.68 14.02 -6.10
C LYS A 10 -5.37 14.48 -6.75
N THR A 11 -4.90 15.68 -6.41
CA THR A 11 -3.60 16.21 -6.87
C THR A 11 -2.44 15.32 -6.43
N ASP A 12 -2.59 14.64 -5.30
CA ASP A 12 -1.60 13.69 -4.74
C ASP A 12 -1.84 12.24 -5.19
N GLY A 13 -2.81 12.03 -6.10
CA GLY A 13 -3.16 10.70 -6.62
C GLY A 13 -4.18 9.93 -5.78
N ILE A 14 -4.89 10.59 -4.85
CA ILE A 14 -5.93 9.94 -4.05
C ILE A 14 -7.13 9.56 -4.89
N ALA A 15 -7.56 8.31 -4.75
CA ALA A 15 -8.76 7.77 -5.35
C ALA A 15 -9.74 7.27 -4.29
N LYS A 16 -11.00 7.13 -4.69
CA LYS A 16 -12.03 6.49 -3.86
C LYS A 16 -11.61 5.04 -3.55
N ASP A 17 -11.92 4.59 -2.34
CA ASP A 17 -11.64 3.24 -1.82
C ASP A 17 -10.15 2.92 -1.64
N MET A 18 -9.24 3.88 -1.86
CA MET A 18 -7.83 3.74 -1.52
C MET A 18 -7.66 3.55 0.00
N VAL A 19 -6.75 2.65 0.38
CA VAL A 19 -6.52 2.27 1.77
C VAL A 19 -5.15 2.73 2.22
N PHE A 20 -5.10 3.31 3.42
CA PHE A 20 -3.88 3.72 4.10
C PHE A 20 -3.73 2.95 5.40
N ASN A 21 -2.50 2.57 5.72
CA ASN A 21 -2.11 2.16 7.06
C ASN A 21 -1.98 3.42 7.93
N VAL A 22 -2.51 3.35 9.16
CA VAL A 22 -2.30 4.37 10.19
C VAL A 22 -1.17 3.91 11.09
N ILE A 23 -0.04 4.60 11.04
CA ILE A 23 1.14 4.31 11.85
C ILE A 23 1.30 5.41 12.90
N LYS A 24 1.73 5.03 14.09
CA LYS A 24 2.08 5.97 15.15
C LYS A 24 3.08 7.01 14.63
N LYS A 25 2.85 8.26 15.03
CA LYS A 25 3.79 9.37 14.74
C LYS A 25 5.25 9.03 15.04
N ASP A 26 6.16 9.46 14.16
CA ASP A 26 7.62 9.34 14.26
C ASP A 26 8.13 7.89 14.28
N LYS A 27 7.33 6.93 13.78
CA LYS A 27 7.68 5.50 13.71
C LYS A 27 7.93 4.97 12.31
N VAL A 28 7.81 5.84 11.33
CA VAL A 28 8.10 5.56 9.93
C VAL A 28 9.53 6.00 9.65
N VAL A 29 10.35 5.08 9.14
CA VAL A 29 11.76 5.36 8.82
C VAL A 29 12.04 5.00 7.37
N ILE A 30 12.88 5.79 6.70
CA ILE A 30 13.35 5.49 5.35
C ILE A 30 14.41 4.39 5.44
N GLU A 31 14.31 3.38 4.59
CA GLU A 31 15.27 2.28 4.56
C GLU A 31 16.61 2.72 3.93
N ASP A 32 17.73 2.42 4.58
CA ASP A 32 19.05 2.89 4.16
C ASP A 32 19.60 2.21 2.90
N LYS A 33 19.11 1.01 2.56
CA LYS A 33 19.71 0.13 1.54
C LYS A 33 18.88 0.00 0.27
N THR A 34 17.59 0.26 0.36
CA THR A 34 16.62 0.07 -0.71
C THR A 34 15.62 1.21 -0.69
N LEU A 35 14.96 1.46 -1.83
CA LEU A 35 13.83 2.39 -1.85
C LEU A 35 12.68 1.74 -1.09
N GLY A 36 12.45 2.20 0.13
CA GLY A 36 11.44 1.64 1.01
C GLY A 36 11.29 2.43 2.29
N THR A 37 10.22 2.09 2.99
CA THR A 37 9.86 2.66 4.28
C THR A 37 9.60 1.51 5.24
N ILE A 38 10.12 1.61 6.45
CA ILE A 38 10.00 0.58 7.50
C ILE A 38 9.26 1.15 8.71
N PHE A 39 8.46 0.30 9.36
CA PHE A 39 7.78 0.56 10.63
C PHE A 39 7.53 -0.77 11.34
N ASP A 40 7.41 -0.74 12.67
CA ASP A 40 7.10 -1.94 13.45
C ASP A 40 5.59 -2.27 13.42
N GLU A 41 5.23 -3.55 13.40
CA GLU A 41 3.82 -3.97 13.42
C GLU A 41 3.04 -3.54 14.68
N GLN A 42 3.76 -3.28 15.78
CA GLN A 42 3.21 -2.76 17.03
C GLN A 42 2.80 -1.28 16.93
N ASP A 43 3.37 -0.54 15.99
CA ASP A 43 3.09 0.87 15.74
C ASP A 43 1.99 1.05 14.66
N LEU A 44 1.46 -0.05 14.10
CA LEU A 44 0.32 -0.04 13.19
C LEU A 44 -1.00 0.04 13.98
N PHE A 45 -1.60 1.22 14.06
CA PHE A 45 -2.84 1.46 14.82
C PHE A 45 -4.12 1.12 14.07
N GLY A 46 -4.07 1.01 12.74
CA GLY A 46 -5.25 0.66 11.96
C GLY A 46 -5.14 1.02 10.49
N THR A 47 -6.29 1.26 9.88
CA THR A 47 -6.42 1.64 8.47
C THR A 47 -7.42 2.78 8.28
N VAL A 48 -7.23 3.54 7.22
CA VAL A 48 -8.19 4.53 6.72
C VAL A 48 -8.56 4.18 5.29
N THR A 49 -9.86 4.14 4.99
CA THR A 49 -10.38 3.98 3.63
C THR A 49 -10.96 5.30 3.15
N VAL A 50 -10.49 5.79 2.01
CA VAL A 50 -10.98 7.04 1.41
C VAL A 50 -12.41 6.86 0.92
N THR A 51 -13.33 7.68 1.42
CA THR A 51 -14.75 7.66 1.05
C THR A 51 -15.11 8.76 0.06
N VAL A 52 -14.54 9.96 0.24
CA VAL A 52 -14.81 11.13 -0.60
C VAL A 52 -13.48 11.80 -0.96
N PRO A 53 -12.91 11.51 -2.15
CA PRO A 53 -11.72 12.21 -2.63
C PRO A 53 -12.07 13.64 -3.08
N SER A 54 -11.29 14.62 -2.63
CA SER A 54 -11.39 16.04 -3.04
C SER A 54 -10.10 16.52 -3.68
N GLU A 55 -10.02 17.80 -4.07
CA GLU A 55 -8.83 18.35 -4.75
C GLU A 55 -7.59 18.42 -3.85
N GLU A 56 -7.76 18.86 -2.60
CA GLU A 56 -6.67 19.06 -1.63
C GLU A 56 -6.81 18.19 -0.37
N ILE A 57 -8.02 18.07 0.20
CA ILE A 57 -8.27 17.34 1.46
C ILE A 57 -9.37 16.32 1.23
N SER A 58 -9.09 15.04 1.48
CA SER A 58 -10.05 13.95 1.30
C SER A 58 -10.68 13.51 2.61
N GLU A 59 -11.88 12.91 2.53
CA GLU A 59 -12.52 12.27 3.68
C GLU A 59 -12.35 10.75 3.63
N GLY A 60 -12.14 10.15 4.79
CA GLY A 60 -12.07 8.69 4.93
C GLY A 60 -12.66 8.18 6.24
N VAL A 61 -12.83 6.86 6.31
CA VAL A 61 -13.32 6.15 7.50
C VAL A 61 -12.19 5.33 8.11
N VAL A 62 -12.01 5.51 9.43
CA VAL A 62 -11.00 4.80 10.21
C VAL A 62 -11.52 3.44 10.69
N LYS A 63 -10.64 2.43 10.62
CA LYS A 63 -10.76 1.14 11.30
C LYS A 63 -9.54 0.89 12.17
N GLN A 64 -9.72 0.94 13.49
CA GLN A 64 -8.67 0.63 14.47
C GLN A 64 -8.35 -0.88 14.47
N LYS A 65 -7.08 -1.22 14.70
CA LYS A 65 -6.58 -2.60 14.83
C LYS A 65 -6.78 -3.13 16.26
N GLY A 66 -6.39 -2.36 17.27
CA GLY A 66 -6.46 -2.74 18.68
C GLY A 66 -7.41 -1.88 19.51
N PHE A 67 -7.75 -2.36 20.72
CA PHE A 67 -8.67 -1.66 21.64
C PHE A 67 -8.01 -0.49 22.37
N TYR A 68 -6.71 -0.59 22.63
CA TYR A 68 -5.94 0.44 23.35
C TYR A 68 -5.16 1.38 22.41
N ASP A 69 -5.10 1.04 21.13
CA ASP A 69 -4.39 1.80 20.11
C ASP A 69 -5.24 3.00 19.68
N ARG A 70 -4.90 4.17 20.23
CA ARG A 70 -5.61 5.41 19.94
C ARG A 70 -5.01 6.04 18.69
N ILE A 71 -5.86 6.25 17.69
CA ILE A 71 -5.54 7.04 16.51
C ILE A 71 -5.74 8.52 16.84
N ASN A 72 -4.70 9.32 16.66
CA ASN A 72 -4.67 10.74 16.98
C ASN A 72 -4.34 11.58 15.75
N ILE A 73 -4.63 12.87 15.82
CA ILE A 73 -4.16 13.83 14.82
C ILE A 73 -2.63 13.86 14.85
N GLY A 74 -2.01 13.72 13.69
CA GLY A 74 -0.56 13.68 13.53
C GLY A 74 0.05 12.28 13.49
N ASP A 75 -0.75 11.22 13.62
CA ASP A 75 -0.35 9.88 13.19
C ASP A 75 -0.18 9.85 11.66
N GLU A 76 0.67 8.95 11.19
CA GLU A 76 1.14 8.93 9.81
C GLU A 76 0.30 7.98 8.96
N LEU A 77 0.07 8.37 7.70
CA LEU A 77 -0.67 7.58 6.73
C LEU A 77 0.28 7.09 5.64
N LEU A 78 0.44 5.77 5.52
CA LEU A 78 1.16 5.16 4.40
C LEU A 78 0.19 4.43 3.49
N PRO A 79 0.24 4.66 2.16
CA PRO A 79 -0.61 3.95 1.23
C PRO A 79 -0.33 2.45 1.31
N VAL A 80 -1.39 1.65 1.37
CA VAL A 80 -1.26 0.21 1.18
C VAL A 80 -1.08 -0.01 -0.31
N PRO A 81 0.07 -0.52 -0.78
CA PRO A 81 0.26 -0.78 -2.19
C PRO A 81 -0.83 -1.74 -2.65
N GLU A 82 -1.53 -1.39 -3.73
CA GLU A 82 -2.38 -2.36 -4.40
C GLU A 82 -1.52 -3.58 -4.71
N ALA A 83 -2.04 -4.77 -4.41
CA ALA A 83 -1.37 -6.03 -4.70
C ALA A 83 -1.35 -6.27 -6.23
N ASN A 84 -0.73 -5.39 -7.00
CA ASN A 84 -0.27 -5.66 -8.35
C ASN A 84 0.96 -6.57 -8.23
N GLY A 85 0.69 -7.84 -7.92
CA GLY A 85 1.70 -8.88 -7.81
C GLY A 85 2.57 -8.76 -6.57
N ALA A 86 1.98 -8.84 -5.38
CA ALA A 86 2.72 -9.32 -4.22
C ALA A 86 3.27 -10.71 -4.55
N LYS A 87 4.53 -10.78 -5.00
CA LYS A 87 5.29 -12.01 -4.95
C LYS A 87 5.53 -12.30 -3.47
N THR A 88 4.58 -13.00 -2.86
CA THR A 88 4.83 -13.84 -1.70
C THR A 88 6.12 -14.60 -1.99
N LYS A 89 7.11 -14.46 -1.09
CA LYS A 89 8.30 -15.32 -1.08
C LYS A 89 7.89 -16.71 -0.57
N GLU A 90 7.02 -17.38 -1.30
CA GLU A 90 6.58 -18.75 -1.10
C GLU A 90 5.82 -19.16 -2.37
N ASP A 91 6.58 -19.34 -3.44
CA ASP A 91 6.27 -20.18 -4.60
C ASP A 91 7.48 -20.13 -5.55
N VAL A 92 8.60 -20.74 -5.13
CA VAL A 92 9.58 -21.23 -6.10
C VAL A 92 9.01 -22.51 -6.68
N VAL A 93 7.99 -22.35 -7.54
CA VAL A 93 7.62 -23.41 -8.48
C VAL A 93 8.68 -23.39 -9.57
N PRO A 94 9.39 -24.50 -9.85
CA PRO A 94 10.43 -24.51 -10.87
C PRO A 94 9.80 -24.10 -12.20
N VAL A 95 10.48 -23.16 -12.89
CA VAL A 95 10.14 -22.69 -14.24
C VAL A 95 9.90 -23.90 -15.15
N ASP A 96 8.64 -24.27 -15.32
CA ASP A 96 8.26 -25.28 -16.28
C ASP A 96 8.25 -24.66 -17.68
N LYS A 97 8.72 -25.46 -18.63
CA LYS A 97 9.23 -25.10 -19.95
C LYS A 97 8.13 -24.62 -20.89
N GLN A 98 7.60 -23.42 -20.70
CA GLN A 98 6.95 -22.72 -21.81
C GLN A 98 8.02 -22.05 -22.66
N ARG A 99 8.36 -22.72 -23.77
CA ARG A 99 9.27 -22.15 -24.78
C ARG A 99 8.71 -20.80 -25.20
N PRO A 100 9.48 -19.70 -25.10
CA PRO A 100 8.99 -18.39 -25.53
C PRO A 100 8.66 -18.47 -27.02
N ALA A 101 7.45 -18.01 -27.38
CA ALA A 101 6.89 -18.11 -28.73
C ALA A 101 7.83 -17.56 -29.83
N LEU A 102 8.70 -16.61 -29.46
CA LEU A 102 9.72 -16.02 -30.32
C LEU A 102 10.78 -17.04 -30.81
N ILE A 103 11.16 -18.02 -29.98
CA ILE A 103 12.10 -19.08 -30.40
C ILE A 103 11.47 -19.99 -31.46
N THR A 104 10.16 -20.22 -31.37
CA THR A 104 9.43 -21.00 -32.39
C THR A 104 9.33 -20.22 -33.69
N LEU A 105 9.06 -18.92 -33.63
CA LEU A 105 8.95 -18.05 -34.80
C LEU A 105 10.26 -17.91 -35.58
N ILE A 106 11.40 -17.80 -34.88
CA ILE A 106 12.72 -17.74 -35.54
C ILE A 106 13.03 -19.04 -36.31
N LYS A 107 12.53 -20.20 -35.85
CA LYS A 107 12.78 -21.50 -36.49
C LYS A 107 11.89 -21.78 -37.70
N SER A 108 10.75 -21.08 -37.84
CA SER A 108 9.82 -21.26 -38.96
C SER A 108 10.15 -20.39 -40.19
N ILE A 109 11.21 -19.57 -40.15
CA ILE A 109 11.65 -18.73 -41.28
C ILE A 109 12.80 -19.44 -42.04
N LYS A 110 12.61 -20.71 -42.37
CA LYS A 110 13.51 -21.46 -43.27
C LYS A 110 12.74 -21.96 -44.48
#